data_AF-A0A830BUS2-F1
#
_entry.id   AF-A0A830BUS2-F1
#
_cell.length_a   1.000
_cell.length_b   1.000
_cell.length_c   1.000
_cell.angle_alpha   90.00
_cell.angle_beta   90.00
_cell.angle_gamma   90.00
#
_symmetry.space_group_name_H-M   'P 1'
#
loop_
_entity.id
_entity.type
_entity.pdbx_description
1 polymer ?
#
loop_
_entity_poly.entity_id
_entity_poly.type
_entity_poly.pdbx_seq_one_letter_code
_entity_poly.pdbx_strand_id
1 'polypeptide(L)'
;QIEEKKQAAADVLLQYSKFALACLGNQVRPCDLRMHLMKEITGLPTSLKKASSHAAAPDVMGESSSSGTAKLDKADSFRAI
;
A
#
# COMPACT_ATOMS: atom_id res chain seq x y z
N GLN A 1 -7.18 30.89 -19.02
CA GLN A 1 -5.98 30.38 -18.31
C GLN A 1 -6.19 30.10 -16.82
N ILE A 2 -6.36 31.07 -15.91
CA ILE A 2 -6.51 30.75 -14.47
C ILE A 2 -7.78 29.95 -14.21
N GLU A 3 -8.92 30.40 -14.75
CA GLU A 3 -10.20 29.72 -14.55
C GLU A 3 -10.23 28.32 -15.18
N GLU A 4 -9.63 28.20 -16.36
CA GLU A 4 -9.44 26.94 -17.06
C GLU A 4 -8.57 25.94 -16.27
N LYS A 5 -7.50 26.42 -15.61
CA LYS A 5 -6.68 25.60 -14.70
C LYS A 5 -7.47 25.17 -13.45
N LYS A 6 -8.32 26.04 -12.90
CA LYS A 6 -9.20 25.68 -11.77
C LYS A 6 -10.19 24.60 -12.19
N GLN A 7 -10.80 24.75 -13.37
CA GLN A 7 -11.73 23.77 -13.91
C GLN A 7 -11.06 22.42 -14.11
N ALA A 8 -9.88 22.40 -14.75
CA ALA A 8 -9.12 21.16 -14.93
C ALA A 8 -8.76 20.48 -13.60
N ALA A 9 -8.37 21.25 -12.58
CA ALA A 9 -8.10 20.70 -11.25
C ALA A 9 -9.37 20.15 -10.59
N ALA A 10 -10.51 20.83 -10.72
CA ALA A 10 -11.80 20.36 -10.22
C ALA A 10 -12.24 19.06 -10.92
N ASP A 11 -12.03 18.96 -12.23
CA ASP A 11 -12.36 17.77 -13.01
C ASP A 11 -11.53 16.56 -12.58
N VAL A 12 -10.22 16.76 -12.34
CA VAL A 12 -9.32 15.72 -11.81
C VAL A 12 -9.78 15.26 -10.42
N LEU A 13 -10.13 16.19 -9.52
CA LEU A 13 -10.64 15.85 -8.18
C LEU A 13 -11.98 15.11 -8.24
N LEU A 14 -12.87 15.49 -9.18
CA LEU A 14 -14.15 14.83 -9.38
C LEU A 14 -13.99 13.41 -9.95
N GLN A 15 -13.09 13.23 -10.91
CA GLN A 15 -12.79 11.90 -11.45
C GLN A 15 -12.22 10.99 -10.36
N TYR A 16 -11.33 11.53 -9.54
CA TYR A 16 -10.74 10.83 -8.41
C TYR A 16 -11.78 10.43 -7.35
N SER A 17 -12.71 11.32 -7.00
CA SER A 17 -13.73 11.03 -5.99
C SER A 17 -14.67 9.89 -6.43
N LYS A 18 -15.02 9.82 -7.72
CA LYS A 18 -15.79 8.71 -8.30
C LYS A 18 -15.06 7.38 -8.14
N PHE A 19 -13.76 7.36 -8.42
CA PHE A 19 -12.93 6.17 -8.23
C PHE A 19 -12.90 5.72 -6.77
N ALA A 20 -12.67 6.64 -5.83
CA ALA A 20 -12.66 6.33 -4.40
C ALA A 20 -14.01 5.77 -3.92
N LEU A 21 -15.14 6.36 -4.35
CA LEU A 21 -16.48 5.86 -4.04
C LEU A 21 -16.71 4.45 -4.59
N ALA A 22 -16.26 4.15 -5.81
CA ALA A 22 -16.34 2.81 -6.37
C ALA A 22 -15.50 1.79 -5.57
N CYS A 23 -14.33 2.19 -5.07
CA CYS A 23 -13.49 1.35 -4.22
C CYS A 23 -14.14 1.04 -2.87
N LEU A 24 -14.77 2.05 -2.25
CA LEU A 24 -15.56 1.87 -1.04
C LEU A 24 -16.74 0.91 -1.28
N GLY A 25 -17.48 1.09 -2.37
CA GLY A 25 -18.58 0.18 -2.75
C GLY A 25 -18.12 -1.26 -3.06
N ASN A 26 -16.88 -1.43 -3.50
CA ASN A 26 -16.25 -2.73 -3.73
C ASN A 26 -15.61 -3.34 -2.47
N GLN A 27 -15.86 -2.76 -1.29
CA GLN A 27 -15.31 -3.20 0.00
C GLN A 27 -13.77 -3.32 -0.02
N VAL A 28 -13.10 -2.48 -0.80
CA VAL A 28 -11.63 -2.44 -0.86
C VAL A 28 -11.11 -2.01 0.52
N ARG A 29 -10.13 -2.74 1.06
CA ARG A 29 -9.54 -2.36 2.34
C ARG A 29 -8.83 -1.00 2.21
N PRO A 30 -8.90 -0.12 3.22
CA PRO A 30 -8.25 1.19 3.16
C PRO A 30 -6.74 1.13 2.86
N CYS A 31 -6.04 0.09 3.32
CA CYS A 31 -4.61 -0.11 3.04
C CYS A 31 -4.33 -0.44 1.57
N ASP A 32 -5.17 -1.25 0.92
CA ASP A 32 -5.02 -1.60 -0.49
C ASP A 32 -5.32 -0.39 -1.38
N LEU A 33 -6.35 0.39 -1.03
CA LEU A 33 -6.64 1.67 -1.68
C LEU A 33 -5.46 2.62 -1.52
N ARG A 34 -4.94 2.83 -0.30
CA ARG A 34 -3.77 3.70 -0.06
C ARG A 34 -2.57 3.29 -0.91
N MET A 35 -2.26 2.00 -0.99
CA MET A 35 -1.15 1.51 -1.82
C MET A 35 -1.40 1.75 -3.32
N HIS A 36 -2.62 1.51 -3.80
CA HIS A 36 -2.97 1.79 -5.18
C HIS A 36 -2.78 3.27 -5.52
N LEU A 37 -3.21 4.17 -4.63
CA LEU A 37 -3.03 5.61 -4.80
C LEU A 37 -1.56 6.03 -4.87
N MET A 38 -0.71 5.45 -4.02
CA MET A 38 0.74 5.71 -4.07
C MET A 38 1.35 5.27 -5.41
N LYS A 39 0.85 4.18 -6.01
CA LYS A 39 1.31 3.70 -7.33
C LYS A 39 0.84 4.61 -8.48
N GLU A 40 -0.42 5.03 -8.47
CA GLU A 40 -0.96 5.96 -9.48
C GLU A 40 -0.18 7.28 -9.51
N ILE A 41 0.08 7.88 -8.34
CA ILE A 41 0.81 9.16 -8.23
C ILE A 41 2.26 9.03 -8.71
N THR A 42 2.86 7.84 -8.57
CA THR A 42 4.23 7.57 -9.05
C THR A 42 4.29 7.11 -10.51
N GLY A 43 3.15 7.01 -11.20
CA GLY A 43 3.05 6.54 -12.58
C GLY A 43 3.29 5.03 -12.74
N LEU A 44 3.25 4.27 -11.64
CA LEU A 44 3.41 2.82 -11.67
C LEU A 44 2.07 2.15 -12.00
N PRO A 45 2.05 1.18 -12.92
CA PRO A 45 0.81 0.48 -13.27
C PRO A 45 0.25 -0.26 -12.04
N THR A 46 -1.05 -0.10 -11.79
CA THR A 46 -1.72 -0.70 -10.63
C THR A 46 -3.19 -1.00 -10.92
N SER A 47 -3.79 -1.92 -10.16
CA SER A 47 -5.20 -2.29 -10.27
C SER A 47 -5.73 -2.66 -8.89
N LEU A 48 -6.96 -2.24 -8.58
CA LEU A 48 -7.67 -2.70 -7.40
C LEU A 48 -8.61 -3.84 -7.77
N LYS A 49 -8.45 -4.99 -7.11
CA LYS A 49 -9.39 -6.11 -7.20
C LYS A 49 -10.47 -5.93 -6.14
N LYS A 50 -11.70 -6.34 -6.45
CA LYS A 50 -12.78 -6.42 -5.47
C LYS A 50 -12.33 -7.32 -4.31
N ALA A 51 -12.57 -6.90 -3.08
CA ALA A 51 -12.29 -7.75 -1.94
C ALA A 51 -13.19 -9.00 -2.04
N SER A 52 -12.57 -10.18 -2.17
CA SER A 52 -13.27 -11.45 -2.00
C SER A 52 -13.73 -11.51 -0.55
N SER A 53 -15.01 -11.80 -0.30
CA SER A 53 -15.57 -11.95 1.05
C SER A 53 -14.98 -13.11 1.86
N HIS A 54 -13.95 -13.80 1.34
CA HIS A 54 -13.16 -14.76 2.09
C HIS A 54 -11.97 -14.06 2.74
N ALA A 55 -12.22 -13.44 3.89
CA ALA A 55 -11.15 -13.13 4.82
C ALA A 55 -10.60 -14.47 5.34
N ALA A 56 -9.48 -14.93 4.79
CA ALA A 56 -8.65 -15.89 5.49
C ALA A 56 -8.26 -15.25 6.84
N ALA A 57 -8.36 -16.05 7.90
CA ALA A 57 -8.03 -15.68 9.27
C ALA A 57 -6.69 -14.91 9.33
N PRO A 58 -6.52 -13.97 10.28
CA PRO A 58 -5.26 -13.25 10.39
C PRO A 58 -4.16 -14.25 10.74
N ASP A 59 -3.36 -14.59 9.72
CA ASP A 59 -2.11 -15.29 9.97
C ASP A 59 -1.24 -14.41 10.87
N VAL A 60 -0.70 -15.10 11.85
CA VAL A 60 0.11 -14.63 12.97
C VAL A 60 1.04 -13.48 12.57
N MET A 61 1.13 -12.50 13.47
CA MET A 61 2.06 -11.37 13.47
C MET A 61 3.50 -11.84 13.22
N GLY A 62 3.88 -11.93 11.95
CA GLY A 62 5.25 -12.13 11.52
C GLY A 62 5.96 -10.79 11.51
N GLU A 63 6.73 -10.53 12.56
CA GLU A 63 7.72 -9.46 12.61
C GLU A 63 8.59 -9.52 11.35
N SER A 64 8.61 -8.45 10.57
CA SER A 64 9.66 -8.25 9.57
C SER A 64 9.78 -6.78 9.18
N SER A 65 10.73 -6.09 9.80
CA SER A 65 11.95 -5.62 9.12
C SER A 65 12.61 -4.48 9.88
N SER A 66 13.91 -4.61 10.22
CA SER A 66 14.85 -3.51 10.01
C SER A 66 16.32 -3.97 10.07
N SER A 67 16.96 -3.86 8.90
CA SER A 67 18.36 -3.52 8.59
C SER A 67 19.48 -3.66 9.65
N GLY A 68 20.51 -4.43 9.28
CA GLY A 68 21.83 -4.39 9.92
C GLY A 68 22.87 -5.17 9.11
N THR A 69 23.56 -4.50 8.18
CA THR A 69 24.76 -5.03 7.55
C THR A 69 25.93 -4.98 8.54
N ALA A 70 26.58 -6.11 8.81
CA ALA A 70 28.03 -6.23 8.93
C ALA A 70 28.40 -7.69 9.26
N LYS A 71 29.11 -8.33 8.34
CA LYS A 71 29.88 -9.53 8.64
C LYS A 71 30.91 -9.17 9.72
N LEU A 72 30.93 -9.92 10.83
CA LEU A 72 32.17 -10.14 11.58
C LEU A 72 32.13 -11.54 12.20
N ASP A 73 32.97 -12.36 11.61
CA ASP A 73 33.49 -13.64 12.06
C ASP A 73 34.18 -13.48 13.43
N LYS A 74 33.73 -14.23 14.45
CA LYS A 74 34.65 -15.01 15.30
C LYS A 74 33.88 -15.96 16.21
N ALA A 75 34.25 -17.23 16.08
CA ALA A 75 33.87 -18.33 16.94
C ALA A 75 34.32 -18.12 18.40
N ASP A 76 33.49 -18.58 19.34
CA ASP A 76 33.84 -19.26 20.58
C ASP A 76 32.50 -19.75 21.17
N SER A 77 32.01 -20.94 20.86
CA SER A 77 32.53 -22.27 21.17
C SER A 77 32.62 -22.55 22.68
N PHE A 78 31.67 -23.40 23.10
CA PHE A 78 31.66 -24.29 24.26
C PHE A 78 30.96 -23.85 25.57
N ARG A 79 29.94 -24.68 25.84
CA ARG A 79 29.16 -24.95 27.05
C ARG A 79 30.02 -25.64 28.14
N ALA A 80 29.48 -25.60 29.37
CA ALA A 80 29.86 -26.26 30.64
C ALA A 80 30.64 -25.32 31.57
N ILE A 81 30.24 -25.10 32.83
CA ILE A 81 29.68 -26.01 33.85
C ILE A 81 28.41 -25.43 34.47
#